data_AF-A0AA36UL53-F1
#
_entry.id   AF-A0AA36UL53-F1
#
_cell.length_a   1.000
_cell.length_b   1.000
_cell.length_c   1.000
_cell.angle_alpha   90.00
_cell.angle_beta   90.00
_cell.angle_gamma   90.00
#
_symmetry.space_group_name_H-M   'P 1'
#
loop_
_entity.id
_entity.type
_entity.pdbx_description
1 polymer ?
#
loop_
_entity_poly.entity_id
_entity_poly.type
_entity_poly.pdbx_seq_one_letter_code
_entity_poly.pdbx_strand_id
1 'polypeptide(L)'
;MMLCIAATLAACATTPEQKAARERAQRRYEQNLQVSLAAECDPETAKLMRKQFEQAEQVGTPSAEQKAFRLKYIDKVSDPMFQACYKMAWQNYISQQQLREARYYRYYDEWGFPFYRPYYWW
;
A
#
# COMPACT_ATOMS: atom_id res chain seq x y z
N MET A 1 11.16 48.43 10.72
CA MET A 1 11.97 47.19 10.72
C MET A 1 11.07 46.05 11.16
N MET A 2 10.67 45.18 10.21
CA MET A 2 9.99 43.86 10.33
C MET A 2 8.93 43.71 9.24
N LEU A 3 9.40 43.61 7.99
CA LEU A 3 8.59 43.32 6.80
C LEU A 3 8.86 41.88 6.31
N CYS A 4 9.05 40.95 7.26
CA CYS A 4 9.63 39.62 6.97
C CYS A 4 8.75 38.44 7.44
N ILE A 5 7.43 38.59 7.57
CA ILE A 5 6.53 37.47 7.93
C ILE A 5 5.91 36.79 6.68
N ALA A 6 6.00 37.40 5.49
CA ALA A 6 5.34 36.87 4.30
C ALA A 6 6.10 35.74 3.55
N ALA A 7 7.33 35.38 3.96
CA ALA A 7 8.20 34.48 3.19
C ALA A 7 8.20 33.00 3.63
N THR A 8 7.41 32.60 4.63
CA THR A 8 7.43 31.21 5.15
C THR A 8 6.34 30.29 4.58
N LEU A 9 5.47 30.78 3.70
CA LEU A 9 4.36 29.97 3.13
C LEU A 9 4.66 29.31 1.78
N ALA A 10 5.84 29.55 1.17
CA ALA A 10 6.16 29.03 -0.17
C ALA A 10 6.91 27.68 -0.20
N ALA A 11 7.21 27.06 0.96
CA ALA A 11 8.02 25.83 1.02
C ALA A 11 7.22 24.50 1.20
N CYS A 12 5.89 24.54 1.16
CA CYS A 12 5.05 23.34 1.08
C CYS A 12 4.43 23.13 -0.31
N ALA A 13 5.00 23.72 -1.36
CA ALA A 13 4.65 23.40 -2.73
C ALA A 13 5.54 22.23 -3.21
N THR A 14 5.20 20.99 -2.84
CA THR A 14 5.74 19.82 -3.52
C THR A 14 5.53 20.01 -5.02
N THR A 15 6.59 19.95 -5.82
CA THR A 15 6.45 20.09 -7.27
C THR A 15 5.50 19.00 -7.79
N PRO A 16 4.68 19.29 -8.82
CA PRO A 16 3.72 18.32 -9.35
C PRO A 16 4.41 17.02 -9.80
N GLU A 17 5.66 17.11 -10.27
CA GLU A 17 6.49 15.95 -10.61
C GLU A 17 6.85 15.09 -9.38
N GLN A 18 7.22 15.70 -8.25
CA GLN A 18 7.48 14.95 -7.02
C GLN A 18 6.22 14.30 -6.47
N LYS A 19 5.06 14.96 -6.59
CA LYS A 19 3.78 14.36 -6.19
C LYS A 19 3.44 13.16 -7.08
N ALA A 20 3.55 13.29 -8.39
CA ALA A 20 3.34 12.19 -9.33
C ALA A 20 4.31 11.01 -9.10
N ALA A 21 5.58 11.30 -8.78
CA ALA A 21 6.55 10.27 -8.43
C ALA A 21 6.19 9.51 -7.15
N ARG A 22 5.73 10.21 -6.10
CA ARG A 22 5.27 9.59 -4.85
C ARG A 22 4.03 8.72 -5.07
N GLU A 23 3.06 9.20 -5.84
CA GLU A 23 1.85 8.42 -6.17
C GLU A 23 2.20 7.15 -6.97
N ARG A 24 3.12 7.24 -7.94
CA ARG A 24 3.62 6.06 -8.67
C ARG A 24 4.33 5.08 -7.72
N ALA A 25 5.15 5.57 -6.81
CA ALA A 25 5.84 4.74 -5.83
C ALA A 25 4.85 4.05 -4.86
N GLN A 26 3.83 4.76 -4.39
CA GLN A 26 2.76 4.21 -3.56
C GLN A 26 1.98 3.11 -4.28
N ARG A 27 1.57 3.35 -5.54
CA ARG A 27 0.89 2.32 -6.35
C ARG A 27 1.75 1.07 -6.53
N ARG A 28 3.04 1.25 -6.82
CA ARG A 28 3.99 0.12 -6.94
C ARG A 28 4.15 -0.64 -5.63
N TYR A 29 4.19 0.07 -4.51
CA TYR A 29 4.23 -0.55 -3.20
C TYR A 29 2.99 -1.40 -2.94
N GLU A 30 1.79 -0.87 -3.20
CA GLU A 30 0.52 -1.60 -3.05
C GLU A 30 0.44 -2.82 -3.97
N GLN A 31 0.87 -2.70 -5.23
CA GLN A 31 0.95 -3.81 -6.17
C GLN A 31 1.91 -4.90 -5.68
N ASN A 32 3.10 -4.52 -5.22
CA ASN A 32 4.08 -5.46 -4.70
C ASN A 32 3.57 -6.16 -3.43
N LEU A 33 2.84 -5.46 -2.56
CA LEU A 33 2.20 -6.04 -1.39
C LEU A 33 1.16 -7.10 -1.79
N GLN A 34 0.32 -6.80 -2.78
CA GLN A 34 -0.65 -7.78 -3.32
C GLN A 34 0.07 -9.02 -3.88
N VAL A 35 1.13 -8.83 -4.65
CA VAL A 35 1.92 -9.94 -5.22
C VAL A 35 2.60 -10.75 -4.11
N SER A 36 3.16 -10.11 -3.08
CA SER A 36 3.83 -10.82 -2.00
C SER A 36 2.86 -11.66 -1.18
N LEU A 37 1.68 -11.10 -0.86
CA LEU A 37 0.63 -11.84 -0.16
C LEU A 37 0.10 -13.01 -1.00
N ALA A 38 -0.02 -12.83 -2.31
CA ALA A 38 -0.39 -13.91 -3.21
C ALA A 38 0.70 -15.00 -3.28
N ALA A 39 1.97 -14.63 -3.21
CA ALA A 39 3.10 -15.56 -3.30
C ALA A 39 3.20 -16.50 -2.09
N GLU A 40 2.71 -16.09 -0.93
CA GLU A 40 2.58 -16.95 0.26
C GLU A 40 1.57 -18.09 0.04
N CYS A 41 0.59 -17.88 -0.85
CA CYS A 41 -0.48 -18.83 -1.14
C CYS A 41 -0.22 -19.67 -2.39
N ASP A 42 0.12 -19.02 -3.50
CA ASP A 42 0.47 -19.67 -4.76
C ASP A 42 1.47 -18.81 -5.54
N PRO A 43 2.74 -19.26 -5.68
CA PRO A 43 3.76 -18.51 -6.39
C PRO A 43 3.46 -18.37 -7.89
N GLU A 44 2.70 -19.29 -8.50
CA GLU A 44 2.34 -19.19 -9.91
C GLU A 44 1.28 -18.10 -10.13
N THR A 45 0.26 -18.03 -9.28
CA THR A 45 -0.75 -16.96 -9.32
C THR A 45 -0.13 -15.60 -9.02
N ALA A 46 0.84 -15.52 -8.10
CA ALA A 46 1.59 -14.28 -7.85
C ALA A 46 2.36 -13.77 -9.08
N LYS A 47 3.00 -14.67 -9.85
CA LYS A 47 3.65 -14.31 -11.13
C LYS A 47 2.63 -13.79 -12.15
N LEU A 48 1.43 -14.37 -12.19
CA LEU A 48 0.36 -13.91 -13.05
C LEU A 48 -0.15 -12.51 -12.62
N MET A 49 -0.33 -12.26 -11.32
CA MET A 49 -0.69 -10.94 -10.80
C MET A 49 0.34 -9.87 -11.15
N ARG A 50 1.63 -10.19 -11.03
CA ARG A 50 2.71 -9.27 -11.42
C ARG A 50 2.66 -8.92 -12.91
N LYS A 51 2.50 -9.92 -13.77
CA LYS A 51 2.33 -9.71 -15.22
C LYS A 51 1.07 -8.91 -15.56
N GLN A 52 -0.01 -9.10 -14.82
CA GLN A 52 -1.24 -8.33 -14.98
C GLN A 52 -1.03 -6.84 -14.67
N PHE A 53 -0.25 -6.51 -13.64
CA PHE A 53 0.10 -5.12 -13.34
C PHE A 53 1.01 -4.50 -14.41
N GLU A 54 1.99 -5.24 -14.91
CA GLU A 54 2.87 -4.79 -15.99
C GLU A 54 2.09 -4.56 -17.31
N GLN A 55 1.11 -5.41 -17.61
CA GLN A 55 0.23 -5.24 -18.77
C GLN A 55 -0.75 -4.07 -18.60
N ALA A 56 -1.23 -3.81 -17.38
CA ALA A 56 -2.11 -2.68 -17.10
C ALA A 56 -1.41 -1.31 -17.24
N GLU A 57 -0.08 -1.26 -17.09
CA GLU A 57 0.72 -0.06 -17.37
C GLU A 57 0.89 0.20 -18.88
N GLN A 58 0.64 -0.79 -19.75
CA GLN A 58 0.73 -0.62 -21.20
C GLN A 58 -0.54 0.02 -21.76
N VAL A 59 -0.42 1.27 -22.21
CA VAL A 59 -1.53 2.01 -22.84
C VAL A 59 -1.64 1.58 -24.31
N GLY A 60 -2.68 0.80 -24.66
CA GLY A 60 -2.88 0.33 -26.04
C GLY A 60 -4.05 -0.64 -26.21
N THR A 61 -4.34 -1.01 -27.47
CA THR A 61 -5.38 -2.00 -27.79
C THR A 61 -4.92 -3.40 -27.37
N PRO A 62 -5.74 -4.16 -26.63
CA PRO A 62 -5.27 -5.43 -26.10
C PRO A 62 -5.04 -6.46 -27.20
N SER A 63 -3.84 -7.06 -27.23
CA SER A 63 -3.50 -8.11 -28.19
C SER A 63 -4.30 -9.39 -27.93
N ALA A 64 -4.38 -10.28 -28.93
CA ALA A 64 -5.02 -11.59 -28.75
C ALA A 64 -4.38 -12.40 -27.61
N GLU A 65 -3.07 -12.26 -27.42
CA GLU A 65 -2.30 -12.89 -26.33
C GLU A 65 -2.68 -12.34 -24.95
N GLN A 66 -2.91 -11.02 -24.84
CA GLN A 66 -3.37 -10.41 -23.58
C GLN A 66 -4.78 -10.88 -23.20
N LYS A 67 -5.65 -11.12 -24.18
CA LYS A 67 -6.98 -11.70 -23.92
C LYS A 67 -6.89 -13.14 -23.41
N ALA A 68 -6.05 -13.98 -24.04
CA ALA A 68 -5.81 -15.35 -23.59
C ALA A 68 -5.17 -15.40 -22.19
N PHE A 69 -4.23 -14.50 -21.92
CA PHE A 69 -3.64 -14.32 -20.60
C PHE A 69 -4.69 -13.96 -19.55
N ARG A 70 -5.59 -13.02 -19.85
CA ARG A 70 -6.65 -12.60 -18.91
C ARG A 70 -7.58 -13.75 -18.53
N LEU A 71 -7.91 -14.64 -19.46
CA LEU A 71 -8.72 -15.82 -19.17
C LEU A 71 -7.99 -16.76 -18.18
N LYS A 72 -6.71 -17.06 -18.44
CA LYS A 72 -5.88 -17.87 -17.54
C LYS A 72 -5.70 -17.22 -16.16
N TYR A 73 -5.56 -15.91 -16.13
CA TYR A 73 -5.47 -15.13 -14.90
C TYR A 73 -6.76 -15.25 -14.07
N ILE A 74 -7.92 -15.06 -14.70
CA ILE A 74 -9.21 -15.14 -14.02
C ILE A 74 -9.43 -16.55 -13.45
N ASP A 75 -9.17 -17.58 -14.25
CA ASP A 75 -9.30 -18.98 -13.82
C ASP A 75 -8.50 -19.25 -12.52
N LYS A 76 -7.23 -18.87 -12.50
CA LYS A 76 -6.34 -19.05 -11.34
C LYS A 76 -6.71 -18.21 -10.12
N VAL A 77 -7.10 -16.95 -10.33
CA VAL A 77 -7.50 -16.06 -9.23
C VAL A 77 -8.91 -16.39 -8.72
N SER A 78 -9.75 -17.04 -9.54
CA SER A 78 -11.07 -17.51 -9.17
C SER A 78 -11.06 -18.83 -8.40
N ASP A 79 -9.90 -19.49 -8.29
CA ASP A 79 -9.78 -20.72 -7.52
C ASP A 79 -10.18 -20.47 -6.06
N PRO A 80 -11.16 -21.20 -5.50
CA PRO A 80 -11.65 -20.99 -4.15
C PRO A 80 -10.58 -21.22 -3.09
N MET A 81 -9.60 -22.11 -3.34
CA MET A 81 -8.47 -22.33 -2.42
C MET A 81 -7.54 -21.13 -2.41
N PHE A 82 -7.22 -20.58 -3.58
CA PHE A 82 -6.43 -19.36 -3.69
C PHE A 82 -7.14 -18.19 -3.02
N GLN A 83 -8.43 -17.98 -3.28
CA GLN A 83 -9.20 -16.89 -2.68
C GLN A 83 -9.24 -16.96 -1.15
N ALA A 84 -9.46 -18.15 -0.60
CA ALA A 84 -9.49 -18.35 0.84
C ALA A 84 -8.12 -18.05 1.47
N CYS A 85 -7.04 -18.58 0.88
CA CYS A 85 -5.68 -18.30 1.36
C CYS A 85 -5.34 -16.83 1.24
N TYR A 86 -5.61 -16.20 0.09
CA TYR A 86 -5.30 -14.80 -0.15
C TYR A 86 -6.06 -13.87 0.81
N LYS A 87 -7.33 -14.18 1.09
CA LYS A 87 -8.11 -13.47 2.11
C LYS A 87 -7.49 -13.61 3.50
N MET A 88 -7.02 -14.80 3.87
CA MET A 88 -6.35 -15.03 5.14
C MET A 88 -5.01 -14.30 5.23
N ALA A 89 -4.20 -14.31 4.16
CA ALA A 89 -2.93 -13.57 4.08
C ALA A 89 -3.17 -12.07 4.29
N TRP A 90 -4.20 -11.51 3.66
CA TRP A 90 -4.62 -10.13 3.88
C TRP A 90 -5.02 -9.83 5.33
N GLN A 91 -5.82 -10.71 5.94
CA GLN A 91 -6.22 -10.56 7.35
C GLN A 91 -5.02 -10.65 8.28
N ASN A 92 -4.08 -11.57 8.02
CA ASN A 92 -2.83 -11.69 8.76
C ASN A 92 -2.01 -10.41 8.65
N TYR A 93 -1.82 -9.87 7.44
CA TYR A 93 -1.10 -8.61 7.24
C TYR A 93 -1.72 -7.44 8.02
N ILE A 94 -3.05 -7.28 7.96
CA ILE A 94 -3.77 -6.24 8.71
C ILE A 94 -3.56 -6.45 10.22
N SER A 95 -3.68 -7.68 10.71
CA SER A 95 -3.49 -7.98 12.12
C SER A 95 -2.06 -7.67 12.59
N GLN A 96 -1.06 -7.92 11.75
CA GLN A 96 0.33 -7.57 12.06
C GLN A 96 0.55 -6.06 12.10
N GLN A 97 -0.10 -5.30 11.21
CA GLN A 97 -0.04 -3.84 11.28
C GLN A 97 -0.68 -3.32 12.57
N GLN A 98 -1.85 -3.83 12.94
CA GLN A 98 -2.51 -3.45 14.19
C GLN A 98 -1.64 -3.78 15.42
N LEU A 99 -0.97 -4.94 15.43
CA LEU A 99 -0.04 -5.29 16.50
C LEU A 99 1.20 -4.39 16.54
N ARG A 100 1.73 -3.99 15.38
CA ARG A 100 2.83 -3.03 15.29
C ARG A 100 2.41 -1.66 15.80
N GLU A 101 1.25 -1.16 15.38
CA GLU A 101 0.68 0.09 15.86
C GLU A 101 0.43 0.04 17.36
N ALA A 102 -0.23 -1.01 17.88
CA ALA A 102 -0.47 -1.17 19.31
C ALA A 102 0.84 -1.23 20.12
N ARG A 103 1.88 -1.90 19.60
CA ARG A 103 3.21 -1.92 20.22
C ARG A 103 3.88 -0.55 20.17
N TYR A 104 3.76 0.16 19.05
CA TYR A 104 4.28 1.51 18.89
C TYR A 104 3.59 2.48 19.86
N TYR A 105 2.26 2.47 19.93
CA TYR A 105 1.49 3.26 20.90
C TYR A 105 1.85 2.90 22.33
N ARG A 106 1.93 1.61 22.69
CA ARG A 106 2.37 1.18 24.03
C ARG A 106 3.78 1.68 24.34
N TYR A 107 4.72 1.57 23.40
CA TYR A 107 6.09 2.04 23.59
C TYR A 107 6.14 3.57 23.76
N TYR A 108 5.33 4.33 23.00
CA TYR A 108 5.23 5.78 23.14
C TYR A 108 4.46 6.23 24.38
N ASP A 109 3.47 5.47 24.87
CA ASP A 109 2.82 5.72 26.16
C ASP A 109 3.76 5.39 27.33
N GLU A 110 4.62 4.38 27.17
CA GLU A 110 5.58 3.92 28.19
C GLU A 110 6.87 4.78 28.22
N TRP A 111 7.23 5.43 27.10
CA TRP A 111 8.41 6.33 26.98
C TRP A 111 8.06 7.82 26.75
N GLY A 112 6.79 8.18 26.57
CA GLY A 112 6.32 9.53 26.22
C GLY A 112 5.53 10.19 27.35
N PHE A 113 6.27 10.94 28.19
CA PHE A 113 5.78 12.00 29.08
C PHE A 113 4.57 11.67 29.99
N PRO A 114 4.83 11.18 31.23
CA PRO A 114 3.83 11.10 32.30
C PRO A 114 3.25 12.46 32.74
N PHE A 115 3.70 13.58 32.15
CA PHE A 115 3.50 14.93 32.68
C PHE A 115 2.66 15.86 31.80
N TYR A 116 2.05 15.38 30.72
CA TYR A 116 1.20 16.21 29.84
C TYR A 116 -0.25 15.70 29.75
N ARG A 117 -0.82 15.26 30.88
CA ARG A 117 -2.27 15.34 31.08
C ARG A 117 -2.53 16.62 31.88
N PRO A 118 -2.99 17.72 31.27
CA PRO A 118 -3.42 18.88 32.03
C PRO A 118 -4.53 18.44 32.99
N TYR A 119 -4.30 18.62 34.29
CA TYR A 119 -5.16 18.19 35.39
C TYR A 119 -6.53 18.93 35.44
N TYR A 120 -6.97 19.57 34.35
CA TYR A 120 -8.05 20.56 34.33
C TYR A 120 -9.19 20.26 33.34
N TRP A 121 -9.44 18.98 33.05
CA TRP A 121 -10.63 18.59 32.30
C TRP A 121 -11.42 17.53 33.09
N TRP A 122 -12.18 18.03 34.06
CA TRP A 122 -13.38 17.44 34.63
C TRP A 122 -14.54 18.40 34.33
#